data_AF-A0A6C0EB79-F1
#
_entry.id   AF-A0A6C0EB79-F1
#
_cell.length_a   1.000
_cell.length_b   1.000
_cell.length_c   1.000
_cell.angle_alpha   90.00
_cell.angle_beta   90.00
_cell.angle_gamma   90.00
#
_symmetry.space_group_name_H-M   'P 1'
#
loop_
_entity.id
_entity.type
_entity.pdbx_description
1 polymer ?
#
loop_
_entity_poly.entity_id
_entity_poly.type
_entity_poly.pdbx_seq_one_letter_code
_entity_poly.pdbx_strand_id
1 'polypeptide(L)'
;MTDNKTLSGGKKEEDRDIIIKNGKTYYNNMFYDMKLKKSNIKNAGLGVFSQVNIDNKVVIGEYDGKLVKSTDKYNADYTMQITEKIYVDGSKYPRPFTSMINDTYKTNFKHNCEFVIREKKQKVLIRTIRPIKKGDELYIDYGEEYWTSRE
;
A
#
# COMPACT_ATOMS: atom_id res chain seq x y z
N MET A 1 27.65 -11.98 -8.20
CA MET A 1 26.45 -12.46 -8.90
C MET A 1 25.28 -12.21 -7.98
N THR A 2 24.61 -11.06 -8.13
CA THR A 2 23.38 -10.75 -7.40
C THR A 2 22.23 -11.16 -8.31
N ASP A 3 21.60 -12.29 -7.97
CA ASP A 3 20.43 -12.77 -8.68
C ASP A 3 19.30 -11.75 -8.53
N ASN A 4 19.10 -10.97 -9.60
CA ASN A 4 17.86 -10.27 -9.86
C ASN A 4 16.79 -11.33 -10.07
N LYS A 5 16.19 -11.79 -8.97
CA LYS A 5 14.95 -12.54 -9.02
C LYS A 5 13.89 -11.58 -9.53
N THR A 6 13.69 -11.59 -10.85
CA THR A 6 12.56 -10.97 -11.52
C THR A 6 11.30 -11.52 -10.84
N LEU A 7 10.66 -10.71 -9.99
CA LEU A 7 9.37 -11.01 -9.40
C LEU A 7 8.33 -10.92 -10.52
N SER A 8 8.21 -12.02 -11.27
CA SER A 8 7.15 -12.25 -12.22
C SER A 8 5.85 -12.49 -11.45
N GLY A 9 4.85 -11.66 -11.74
CA GLY A 9 3.45 -12.05 -11.61
C GLY A 9 2.76 -11.61 -10.33
N GLY A 10 2.34 -10.34 -10.26
CA GLY A 10 1.04 -10.10 -9.64
C GLY A 10 -0.01 -10.90 -10.42
N LYS A 11 -0.93 -11.59 -9.73
CA LYS A 11 -2.05 -12.26 -10.38
C LYS A 11 -2.77 -11.27 -11.31
N LYS A 12 -3.18 -11.71 -12.51
CA LYS A 12 -4.07 -10.92 -13.36
C LYS A 12 -5.31 -10.53 -12.55
N GLU A 13 -5.90 -9.37 -12.86
CA GLU A 13 -7.03 -8.83 -12.09
C GLU A 13 -8.16 -9.85 -11.92
N GLU A 14 -8.43 -10.64 -12.96
CA GLU A 14 -9.40 -11.73 -13.02
C GLU A 14 -9.13 -12.93 -12.09
N ASP A 15 -7.88 -13.12 -11.65
CA ASP A 15 -7.45 -14.24 -10.80
C ASP A 15 -7.29 -13.85 -9.32
N ARG A 16 -7.56 -12.58 -8.98
CA ARG A 16 -7.37 -12.06 -7.62
C ARG A 16 -8.52 -12.51 -6.71
N ASP A 17 -8.17 -13.15 -5.60
CA ASP A 17 -9.15 -13.56 -4.60
C ASP A 17 -9.83 -12.33 -3.97
N ILE A 18 -11.13 -12.19 -4.19
CA ILE A 18 -11.93 -11.10 -3.62
C ILE A 18 -12.25 -11.41 -2.16
N ILE A 19 -11.91 -10.46 -1.30
CA ILE A 19 -12.09 -10.54 0.14
C ILE A 19 -13.18 -9.55 0.54
N ILE A 20 -14.23 -10.04 1.21
CA ILE A 20 -15.32 -9.20 1.70
C ILE A 20 -15.10 -8.88 3.19
N LYS A 21 -15.06 -7.58 3.53
CA LYS A 21 -15.00 -7.10 4.92
C LYS A 21 -15.97 -5.93 5.07
N ASN A 22 -16.86 -6.01 6.07
CA ASN A 22 -17.83 -4.95 6.39
C ASN A 22 -18.63 -4.47 5.16
N GLY A 23 -19.06 -5.39 4.30
CA GLY A 23 -19.82 -5.10 3.08
C GLY A 23 -19.01 -4.48 1.93
N LYS A 24 -17.68 -4.40 2.04
CA LYS A 24 -16.79 -3.86 1.00
C LYS A 24 -15.83 -4.93 0.50
N THR A 25 -15.39 -4.81 -0.75
CA THR A 25 -14.55 -5.80 -1.45
C THR A 25 -13.09 -5.37 -1.52
N TYR A 26 -12.17 -6.28 -1.32
CA TYR A 26 -10.73 -6.01 -1.30
C TYR A 26 -10.01 -7.12 -2.03
N TYR A 27 -8.76 -6.87 -2.42
CA TYR A 27 -7.92 -7.93 -2.98
C TYR A 27 -6.46 -7.72 -2.59
N ASN A 28 -5.74 -8.83 -2.45
CA ASN A 28 -4.30 -8.80 -2.24
C ASN A 28 -3.59 -8.53 -3.57
N ASN A 29 -2.94 -7.38 -3.69
CA ASN A 29 -2.19 -6.95 -4.86
C ASN A 29 -0.66 -6.96 -4.64
N MET A 30 -0.24 -7.54 -3.51
CA MET A 30 1.14 -7.65 -3.08
C MET A 30 1.76 -8.94 -3.64
N PHE A 31 3.09 -9.00 -3.71
CA PHE A 31 3.84 -10.18 -4.16
C PHE A 31 3.94 -11.29 -3.10
N TYR A 32 3.40 -11.03 -1.91
CA TYR A 32 3.47 -11.90 -0.75
C TYR A 32 2.06 -12.16 -0.23
N ASP A 33 1.89 -13.26 0.50
CA ASP A 33 0.63 -13.56 1.18
C ASP A 33 0.40 -12.57 2.33
N MET A 34 -0.75 -11.90 2.29
CA MET A 34 -1.14 -10.80 3.15
C MET A 34 -2.59 -11.02 3.58
N LYS A 35 -2.95 -10.45 4.73
CA LYS A 35 -4.31 -10.55 5.27
C LYS A 35 -4.81 -9.21 5.78
N LEU A 36 -6.04 -8.84 5.43
CA LEU A 36 -6.74 -7.73 6.07
C LEU A 36 -7.37 -8.16 7.39
N LYS A 37 -7.07 -7.41 8.45
CA LYS A 37 -7.66 -7.54 9.80
C LYS A 37 -7.86 -6.16 10.40
N LYS A 38 -8.49 -6.07 11.58
CA LYS A 38 -8.51 -4.84 12.37
C LYS A 38 -7.06 -4.40 12.65
N SER A 39 -6.77 -3.12 12.44
CA SER A 39 -5.46 -2.54 12.73
C SER A 39 -5.15 -2.59 14.23
N ASN A 40 -3.86 -2.68 14.57
CA ASN A 40 -3.38 -2.50 15.95
C ASN A 40 -3.43 -1.02 16.37
N ILE A 41 -3.49 -0.09 15.43
CA ILE A 41 -3.71 1.32 15.72
C ILE A 41 -5.18 1.52 16.11
N LYS A 42 -5.39 2.09 17.30
CA LYS A 42 -6.74 2.39 17.80
C LYS A 42 -7.47 3.29 16.81
N ASN A 43 -8.68 2.89 16.42
CA ASN A 43 -9.57 3.62 15.51
C ASN A 43 -9.07 3.78 14.04
N ALA A 44 -8.00 3.10 13.61
CA ALA A 44 -7.53 3.15 12.21
C ALA A 44 -8.32 2.22 11.25
N GLY A 45 -9.30 1.46 11.75
CA GLY A 45 -10.07 0.54 10.92
C GLY A 45 -9.32 -0.75 10.60
N LEU A 46 -9.12 -1.03 9.31
CA LEU A 46 -8.41 -2.23 8.84
C LEU A 46 -6.93 -1.93 8.63
N GLY A 47 -6.09 -2.96 8.74
CA GLY A 47 -4.67 -2.94 8.42
C GLY A 47 -4.26 -4.18 7.64
N VAL A 48 -3.07 -4.13 7.03
CA VAL A 48 -2.50 -5.20 6.19
C VAL A 48 -1.44 -5.95 6.99
N PHE A 49 -1.60 -7.27 7.10
CA PHE A 49 -0.74 -8.12 7.91
C PHE A 49 -0.02 -9.17 7.07
N SER A 50 1.29 -9.26 7.21
CA SER A 50 2.08 -10.28 6.53
C SER A 50 1.76 -11.69 7.04
N GLN A 51 1.59 -12.66 6.14
CA GLN A 51 1.46 -14.08 6.51
C GLN A 51 2.79 -14.84 6.42
N VAL A 52 3.87 -14.15 6.04
CA VAL A 52 5.22 -14.69 5.84
C VAL A 52 6.28 -13.76 6.41
N ASN A 53 7.53 -14.24 6.51
CA ASN A 53 8.67 -13.36 6.78
C ASN A 53 9.11 -12.70 5.47
N ILE A 54 9.49 -11.43 5.53
CA ILE A 54 9.97 -10.64 4.38
C ILE A 54 11.23 -9.89 4.80
N ASP A 55 12.25 -9.96 3.94
CA ASP A 55 13.52 -9.28 4.18
C ASP A 55 13.41 -7.76 4.07
N ASN A 56 14.44 -7.08 4.57
CA ASN A 56 14.60 -5.63 4.43
C ASN A 56 14.93 -5.24 2.97
N LYS A 57 14.52 -4.04 2.55
CA LYS A 57 14.81 -3.43 1.24
C LYS A 57 14.22 -4.20 0.05
N VAL A 58 13.13 -4.94 0.26
CA VAL A 58 12.44 -5.71 -0.78
C VAL A 58 11.19 -4.97 -1.23
N VAL A 59 10.95 -4.94 -2.55
CA VAL A 59 9.68 -4.48 -3.10
C VAL A 59 8.62 -5.55 -2.89
N ILE A 60 7.53 -5.19 -2.22
CA ILE A 60 6.48 -6.12 -1.79
C ILE A 60 5.16 -5.93 -2.54
N GLY A 61 5.03 -4.86 -3.32
CA GLY A 61 3.87 -4.60 -4.16
C GLY A 61 3.96 -3.26 -4.89
N GLU A 62 2.95 -2.99 -5.70
CA GLU A 62 2.74 -1.72 -6.39
C GLU A 62 1.48 -1.08 -5.82
N TYR A 63 1.50 0.22 -5.55
CA TYR A 63 0.30 0.95 -5.19
C TYR A 63 -0.63 0.98 -6.41
N ASP A 64 -1.67 0.16 -6.35
CA ASP A 64 -2.57 -0.10 -7.48
C ASP A 64 -3.77 0.86 -7.43
N GLY A 65 -4.27 1.26 -8.59
CA GLY A 65 -5.31 2.28 -8.68
C GLY A 65 -5.42 2.91 -10.06
N LYS A 66 -6.40 3.81 -10.21
CA LYS A 66 -6.60 4.55 -11.44
C LYS A 66 -5.60 5.70 -11.52
N LEU A 67 -4.88 5.82 -12.64
CA LEU A 67 -4.14 7.05 -12.94
C LEU A 67 -5.11 8.22 -13.19
N VAL A 68 -4.88 9.31 -12.46
CA VAL A 68 -5.68 10.54 -12.55
C VAL A 68 -4.75 11.74 -12.70
N LYS A 69 -5.26 12.82 -13.30
CA LYS A 69 -4.54 14.08 -13.45
C LYS A 69 -4.75 14.96 -12.23
N SER A 70 -3.84 15.91 -11.99
CA SER A 70 -3.98 16.91 -10.92
C SER A 70 -5.27 17.73 -11.01
N THR A 71 -5.85 17.85 -12.20
CA THR A 71 -7.12 18.57 -12.45
C THR A 71 -8.37 17.71 -12.23
N ASP A 72 -8.21 16.40 -12.07
CA ASP A 72 -9.34 15.50 -11.88
C ASP A 72 -9.82 15.56 -10.42
N LYS A 73 -11.08 15.22 -10.17
CA LYS A 73 -11.54 14.93 -8.81
C LYS A 73 -10.98 13.58 -8.37
N TYR A 74 -10.26 13.56 -7.27
CA TYR A 74 -9.72 12.34 -6.65
C TYR A 74 -9.96 12.34 -5.13
N ASN A 75 -9.81 11.17 -4.52
CA ASN A 75 -9.92 11.03 -3.07
C ASN A 75 -8.55 11.22 -2.42
N ALA A 76 -8.36 12.30 -1.66
CA ALA A 76 -7.08 12.63 -1.05
C ALA A 76 -6.58 11.59 -0.02
N ASP A 77 -7.45 10.75 0.55
CA ASP A 77 -7.06 9.71 1.53
C ASP A 77 -6.42 8.48 0.89
N TYR A 78 -6.59 8.27 -0.41
CA TYR A 78 -6.12 7.08 -1.12
C TYR A 78 -5.37 7.43 -2.41
N THR A 79 -4.91 8.66 -2.54
CA THR A 79 -4.25 9.14 -3.74
C THR A 79 -2.79 9.46 -3.47
N MET A 80 -1.90 8.85 -4.26
CA MET A 80 -0.47 9.12 -4.21
C MET A 80 -0.05 9.97 -5.40
N GLN A 81 0.72 11.02 -5.14
CA GLN A 81 1.34 11.81 -6.19
C GLN A 81 2.49 11.02 -6.82
N ILE A 82 2.54 10.99 -8.15
CA ILE A 82 3.65 10.42 -8.92
C ILE A 82 4.51 11.56 -9.50
N THR A 83 3.85 12.55 -10.09
CA THR A 83 4.46 13.80 -10.56
C THR A 83 3.52 14.96 -10.22
N GLU A 84 3.90 16.20 -10.50
CA GLU A 84 3.01 17.37 -10.37
C GLU A 84 1.66 17.22 -11.09
N LYS A 85 1.61 16.42 -12.16
CA LYS A 85 0.43 16.28 -13.03
C LYS A 85 -0.26 14.94 -12.91
N ILE A 86 0.39 13.93 -12.35
CA ILE A 86 -0.08 12.53 -12.39
C ILE A 86 -0.10 11.96 -10.99
N TYR A 87 -1.22 11.33 -10.67
CA TYR A 87 -1.49 10.70 -9.39
C TYR A 87 -2.05 9.30 -9.64
N VAL A 88 -1.98 8.44 -8.63
CA VAL A 88 -2.66 7.13 -8.61
C VAL A 88 -3.70 7.12 -7.49
N ASP A 89 -4.97 6.92 -7.85
CA ASP A 89 -6.10 6.86 -6.93
C ASP A 89 -6.51 5.39 -6.68
N GLY A 90 -6.22 4.92 -5.48
CA GLY A 90 -6.54 3.57 -5.00
C GLY A 90 -7.86 3.48 -4.22
N SER A 91 -8.74 4.49 -4.29
CA SER A 91 -9.95 4.55 -3.45
C SER A 91 -11.05 3.57 -3.86
N LYS A 92 -11.09 3.16 -5.14
CA LYS A 92 -12.19 2.38 -5.70
C LYS A 92 -12.23 0.94 -5.20
N TYR A 93 -13.42 0.37 -5.24
CA TYR A 93 -13.67 -1.03 -4.94
C TYR A 93 -13.73 -1.88 -6.23
N PRO A 94 -13.24 -3.13 -6.21
CA PRO A 94 -12.54 -3.78 -5.09
C PRO A 94 -11.21 -3.08 -4.80
N ARG A 95 -10.88 -2.89 -3.52
CA ARG A 95 -9.75 -2.02 -3.13
C ARG A 95 -8.47 -2.82 -2.91
N PRO A 96 -7.32 -2.39 -3.47
CA PRO A 96 -6.06 -3.08 -3.25
C PRO A 96 -5.58 -2.95 -1.81
N PHE A 97 -4.91 -3.98 -1.32
CA PHE A 97 -4.30 -3.97 0.01
C PHE A 97 -3.27 -2.85 0.19
N THR A 98 -2.54 -2.48 -0.86
CA THR A 98 -1.58 -1.36 -0.81
C THR A 98 -2.21 -0.03 -0.37
N SER A 99 -3.48 0.23 -0.70
CA SER A 99 -4.22 1.41 -0.24
C SER A 99 -4.82 1.27 1.17
N MET A 100 -4.54 0.16 1.85
CA MET A 100 -5.00 -0.15 3.22
C MET A 100 -3.85 -0.20 4.23
N ILE A 101 -2.62 0.15 3.82
CA ILE A 101 -1.47 0.26 4.70
C ILE A 101 -1.59 1.57 5.46
N ASN A 102 -1.60 1.51 6.79
CA ASN A 102 -1.79 2.69 7.65
C ASN A 102 -0.48 3.43 7.89
N ASP A 103 -0.59 4.70 8.23
CA ASP A 103 0.49 5.47 8.84
C ASP A 103 0.38 5.41 10.37
N THR A 104 1.52 5.59 11.04
CA THR A 104 1.73 5.54 12.49
C THR A 104 1.77 6.92 13.14
N TYR A 105 1.41 7.99 12.45
CA TYR A 105 1.36 9.36 12.98
C TYR A 105 0.62 9.45 14.33
N LYS A 106 1.24 10.10 15.32
CA LYS A 106 0.76 10.21 16.72
C LYS A 106 0.47 8.85 17.40
N THR A 107 1.19 7.79 17.01
CA THR A 107 1.15 6.47 17.68
C THR A 107 2.53 6.04 18.17
N ASN A 108 2.61 4.90 18.87
CA ASN A 108 3.87 4.27 19.28
C ASN A 108 4.42 3.24 18.28
N PHE A 109 3.72 3.02 17.15
CA PHE A 109 4.19 2.15 16.09
C PHE A 109 5.23 2.88 15.24
N LYS A 110 6.06 2.11 14.53
CA LYS A 110 7.07 2.64 13.61
C LYS A 110 6.80 2.14 12.21
N HIS A 111 6.98 2.99 11.22
CA HIS A 111 6.93 2.59 9.82
C HIS A 111 7.87 1.39 9.55
N ASN A 112 7.46 0.52 8.65
CA ASN A 112 8.24 -0.62 8.18
C ASN A 112 8.22 -0.79 6.66
N CYS A 113 7.47 0.09 5.98
CA CYS A 113 7.47 0.26 4.54
C CYS A 113 7.68 1.73 4.16
N GLU A 114 8.04 1.96 2.91
CA GLU A 114 8.14 3.28 2.27
C GLU A 114 7.57 3.22 0.84
N PHE A 115 7.18 4.39 0.33
CA PHE A 115 6.83 4.56 -1.07
C PHE A 115 8.09 4.77 -1.90
N VAL A 116 8.15 4.11 -3.06
CA VAL A 116 9.23 4.29 -4.04
C VAL A 116 8.62 4.70 -5.37
N ILE A 117 8.71 5.99 -5.68
CA ILE A 117 8.17 6.56 -6.91
C ILE A 117 9.07 6.21 -8.10
N ARG A 118 8.43 5.83 -9.21
CA ARG A 118 9.05 5.54 -10.51
C ARG A 118 8.34 6.38 -11.56
N GLU A 119 8.64 7.67 -11.59
CA GLU A 119 7.96 8.67 -12.44
C GLU A 119 7.88 8.26 -13.91
N LYS A 120 9.01 7.84 -14.50
CA LYS A 120 9.08 7.41 -15.92
C LYS A 120 8.18 6.23 -16.24
N LYS A 121 7.86 5.40 -15.24
CA LYS A 121 6.96 4.24 -15.38
C LYS A 121 5.54 4.55 -14.93
N GLN A 122 5.32 5.73 -14.34
CA GLN A 122 4.08 6.12 -13.66
C GLN A 122 3.64 5.09 -12.61
N LYS A 123 4.59 4.65 -11.77
CA LYS A 123 4.35 3.65 -10.72
C LYS A 123 4.80 4.16 -9.37
N VAL A 124 4.09 3.73 -8.34
CA VAL A 124 4.51 3.84 -6.94
C VAL A 124 4.67 2.42 -6.41
N LEU A 125 5.86 2.07 -5.93
CA LEU A 125 6.14 0.76 -5.35
C LEU A 125 6.14 0.84 -3.83
N ILE A 126 5.82 -0.27 -3.17
CA ILE A 126 5.95 -0.41 -1.72
C ILE A 126 7.22 -1.22 -1.43
N ARG A 127 8.13 -0.66 -0.65
CA ARG A 127 9.40 -1.31 -0.26
C ARG A 127 9.51 -1.42 1.25
N THR A 128 10.04 -2.53 1.76
CA THR A 128 10.36 -2.68 3.19
C THR A 128 11.58 -1.84 3.59
N ILE A 129 11.52 -1.17 4.75
CA ILE A 129 12.66 -0.43 5.34
C ILE A 129 13.28 -1.14 6.55
N ARG A 130 12.65 -2.23 6.99
CA ARG A 130 13.15 -3.20 7.97
C ARG A 130 12.52 -4.57 7.71
N PRO A 131 13.08 -5.68 8.22
CA PRO A 131 12.47 -6.99 8.08
C PRO A 131 11.04 -7.01 8.65
N ILE A 132 10.14 -7.72 7.97
CA ILE A 132 8.75 -7.94 8.39
C ILE A 132 8.62 -9.40 8.84
N LYS A 133 8.15 -9.62 10.06
CA LYS A 133 7.86 -10.97 10.54
C LYS A 133 6.44 -11.38 10.15
N LYS A 134 6.20 -12.69 10.04
CA LYS A 134 4.84 -13.23 9.94
C LYS A 134 4.00 -12.70 11.11
N GLY A 135 2.86 -12.09 10.79
CA GLY A 135 1.94 -11.50 11.76
C GLY A 135 2.14 -10.00 12.00
N ASP A 136 3.23 -9.40 11.51
CA ASP A 136 3.42 -7.95 11.60
C ASP A 136 2.41 -7.21 10.71
N GLU A 137 1.93 -6.06 11.20
CA GLU A 137 1.18 -5.09 10.41
C GLU A 137 2.14 -4.20 9.62
N LEU A 138 1.78 -3.90 8.37
CA LEU A 138 2.51 -2.98 7.53
C LEU A 138 2.12 -1.53 7.85
N TYR A 139 3.13 -0.67 7.90
CA TYR A 139 3.02 0.74 8.20
C TYR A 139 3.90 1.57 7.28
N ILE A 140 3.37 2.68 6.77
CA ILE A 140 4.04 3.55 5.80
C ILE A 140 3.83 5.01 6.16
N ASP A 141 4.79 5.86 5.84
CA ASP A 141 4.68 7.31 6.04
C ASP A 141 3.81 7.93 4.94
N TYR A 142 2.73 8.60 5.30
CA TYR A 142 1.87 9.36 4.38
C TYR A 142 2.45 10.73 4.02
N GLY A 143 3.47 11.18 4.77
CA GLY A 143 4.09 12.48 4.61
C GLY A 143 3.40 13.57 5.42
N GLU A 144 4.17 14.61 5.75
CA GLU A 144 3.74 15.71 6.61
C GLU A 144 2.53 16.47 6.04
N GLU A 145 2.51 16.74 4.73
CA GLU A 145 1.42 17.47 4.05
C GLU A 145 0.05 16.79 4.24
N TYR A 146 0.02 15.47 4.28
CA TYR A 146 -1.21 14.70 4.53
C TYR A 146 -1.78 15.02 5.92
N TRP A 147 -0.90 15.12 6.93
CA TRP A 147 -1.30 15.36 8.31
C TRP A 147 -1.59 16.82 8.59
N THR A 148 -0.76 17.74 8.09
CA THR A 148 -0.95 19.19 8.29
C THR A 148 -2.29 19.69 7.71
N SER A 149 -2.80 19.06 6.65
CA SER A 149 -4.12 19.38 6.09
C SER A 149 -5.32 18.84 6.91
N ARG A 150 -5.07 18.14 8.02
CA ARG A 150 -6.07 17.47 8.88
C ARG A 150 -5.92 17.83 10.37
N GLU A 151 -5.04 18.77 10.69
CA GLU A 151 -4.96 19.43 12.00
C GLU A 151 -5.91 20.63 12.06
#